data_AF-A0A523JZN9-F1
#
_entry.id   AF-A0A523JZN9-F1
#
_cell.length_a   1.000
_cell.length_b   1.000
_cell.length_c   1.000
_cell.angle_alpha   90.00
_cell.angle_beta   90.00
_cell.angle_gamma   90.00
#
_symmetry.space_group_name_H-M   'P 1'
#
loop_
_entity.id
_entity.type
_entity.pdbx_description
1 polymer ?
#
loop_
_entity_poly.entity_id
_entity_poly.type
_entity_poly.pdbx_seq_one_letter_code
_entity_poly.pdbx_strand_id
1 'polypeptide(L)'
;MQVLVGIGFSAFFIASLTVGVRLLMLWWRTRQLPELLIGIGVLGIGPIGFGFAVIAEMIRQHQPAAAPPMFGISLLAVGIGAFSVFVFNWRVYHPNNKSVQWLVWIAGGGLAAAWLSDVALSGFHNPYDFTPQYLCRSLLQVGCLLWGSAEALRYGSKLRRRLRLGLADPVVVNRFFLWGIGAGAAGMGSLIGVSVQAMTGVPLFDVPWLMLSSSFHGLVAAIAMWLAFVPPAHYLSRLRRLASEQPG
;
A
#
# COMPACT_ATOMS: atom_id res chain seq x y z
N MET A 1 -10.49 13.58 18.56
CA MET A 1 -9.35 13.24 17.68
C MET A 1 -9.14 11.74 17.55
N GLN A 2 -8.96 10.98 18.65
CA GLN A 2 -8.77 9.52 18.61
C GLN A 2 -9.86 8.76 17.83
N VAL A 3 -11.13 9.15 17.96
CA VAL A 3 -12.24 8.57 17.19
C VAL A 3 -12.02 8.73 15.67
N LEU A 4 -11.62 9.92 15.21
CA LEU A 4 -11.34 10.17 13.78
C LEU A 4 -10.15 9.36 13.30
N VAL A 5 -9.12 9.23 14.14
CA VAL A 5 -7.96 8.38 13.86
C VAL A 5 -8.40 6.92 13.69
N GLY A 6 -9.20 6.41 14.62
CA GLY A 6 -9.74 5.05 14.57
C GLY A 6 -10.60 4.77 13.35
N ILE A 7 -11.44 5.73 12.91
CA ILE A 7 -12.30 5.56 11.73
C ILE A 7 -11.47 5.34 10.46
N GLY A 8 -10.47 6.19 10.18
CA GLY A 8 -9.68 6.05 8.95
C GLY A 8 -8.84 4.79 8.94
N PHE A 9 -8.22 4.42 10.06
CA PHE A 9 -7.49 3.15 10.18
C PHE A 9 -8.41 1.94 10.04
N SER A 10 -9.58 1.94 10.68
CA SER A 10 -10.54 0.83 10.59
C SER A 10 -11.08 0.68 9.17
N ALA A 11 -11.42 1.79 8.50
CA ALA A 11 -11.86 1.79 7.13
C ALA A 11 -10.78 1.22 6.19
N PHE A 12 -9.53 1.66 6.35
CA PHE A 12 -8.39 1.13 5.59
C PHE A 12 -8.18 -0.36 5.84
N PHE A 13 -8.20 -0.79 7.11
CA PHE A 13 -8.03 -2.19 7.49
C PHE A 13 -9.10 -3.08 6.87
N ILE A 14 -10.38 -2.71 6.99
CA ILE A 14 -11.50 -3.50 6.45
C ILE A 14 -11.44 -3.55 4.92
N ALA A 15 -11.19 -2.40 4.27
CA ALA A 15 -11.12 -2.33 2.82
C ALA A 15 -9.95 -3.17 2.27
N SER A 16 -8.76 -3.02 2.84
CA SER A 16 -7.56 -3.77 2.43
C SER A 16 -7.68 -5.26 2.70
N LEU A 17 -8.27 -5.68 3.82
CA LEU A 17 -8.54 -7.09 4.10
C LEU A 17 -9.50 -7.68 3.06
N THR A 18 -10.63 -7.01 2.83
CA THR A 18 -11.66 -7.47 1.89
C THR A 18 -11.10 -7.58 0.47
N VAL A 19 -10.40 -6.53 0.01
CA VAL A 19 -9.83 -6.48 -1.33
C VAL A 19 -8.70 -7.49 -1.50
N GLY A 20 -7.80 -7.57 -0.52
CA GLY A 20 -6.68 -8.50 -0.51
C GLY A 20 -7.13 -9.96 -0.60
N VAL A 21 -8.05 -10.38 0.28
CA VAL A 21 -8.63 -11.74 0.26
C VAL A 21 -9.35 -12.01 -1.06
N ARG A 22 -10.13 -11.05 -1.56
CA ARG A 22 -10.82 -11.18 -2.86
C ARG A 22 -9.84 -11.40 -4.02
N LEU A 23 -8.73 -10.66 -4.06
CA LEU A 23 -7.74 -10.79 -5.11
C LEU A 23 -6.98 -12.12 -5.04
N LEU A 24 -6.70 -12.63 -3.84
CA LEU A 24 -6.12 -13.96 -3.68
C LEU A 24 -7.10 -15.07 -4.13
N MET A 25 -8.39 -14.94 -3.80
CA MET A 25 -9.41 -15.86 -4.31
C MET A 25 -9.55 -15.78 -5.83
N LEU A 26 -9.43 -14.58 -6.40
CA LEU A 26 -9.46 -14.39 -7.85
C LEU A 26 -8.24 -15.05 -8.50
N TRP A 27 -7.05 -14.85 -7.94
CA TRP A 27 -5.83 -15.50 -8.41
C TRP A 27 -5.95 -17.02 -8.41
N TRP A 28 -6.59 -17.60 -7.38
CA TRP A 28 -6.77 -19.04 -7.34
C TRP A 28 -7.59 -19.57 -8.54
N ARG A 29 -8.54 -18.75 -9.03
CA ARG A 29 -9.39 -19.06 -10.19
C ARG A 29 -8.72 -18.73 -11.52
N THR A 30 -8.08 -17.58 -11.65
CA THR A 30 -7.53 -17.09 -12.94
C THR A 30 -6.08 -17.52 -13.16
N ARG A 31 -5.36 -17.83 -12.08
CA ARG A 31 -3.91 -18.07 -12.01
C ARG A 31 -3.07 -16.90 -12.57
N GLN A 32 -3.63 -15.69 -12.61
CA GLN A 32 -2.92 -14.52 -13.11
C GLN A 32 -2.04 -13.89 -12.03
N LEU A 33 -0.73 -13.81 -12.32
CA LEU A 33 0.27 -13.25 -11.43
C LEU A 33 -0.06 -11.84 -10.87
N PRO A 34 -0.60 -10.88 -11.66
CA PRO A 34 -0.93 -9.56 -11.15
C PRO A 34 -1.91 -9.58 -9.97
N GLU A 35 -2.88 -10.47 -9.96
CA GLU A 35 -3.88 -10.59 -8.89
C GLU A 35 -3.25 -11.09 -7.59
N LEU A 36 -2.35 -12.08 -7.69
CA LEU A 36 -1.56 -12.57 -6.56
C LEU A 36 -0.72 -11.45 -5.96
N LEU A 37 0.03 -10.72 -6.79
CA LEU A 37 0.98 -9.70 -6.34
C LEU A 37 0.27 -8.52 -5.68
N ILE A 38 -0.84 -8.03 -6.23
CA ILE A 38 -1.65 -6.99 -5.55
C ILE A 38 -2.26 -7.56 -4.27
N GLY A 39 -2.81 -8.77 -4.30
CA GLY A 39 -3.41 -9.41 -3.12
C GLY A 39 -2.44 -9.51 -1.95
N ILE A 40 -1.24 -10.05 -2.18
CA ILE A 40 -0.15 -10.11 -1.19
C ILE A 40 0.29 -8.71 -0.81
N GLY A 41 0.44 -7.79 -1.78
CA GLY A 41 0.84 -6.40 -1.53
C GLY A 41 -0.07 -5.69 -0.54
N VAL A 42 -1.38 -5.73 -0.80
CA VAL A 42 -2.40 -5.08 0.02
C VAL A 42 -2.53 -5.75 1.39
N LEU A 43 -2.50 -7.08 1.47
CA LEU A 43 -2.59 -7.79 2.75
C LEU A 43 -1.35 -7.60 3.62
N GLY A 44 -0.17 -7.70 3.00
CA GLY A 44 1.12 -7.60 3.66
C GLY A 44 1.37 -6.20 4.22
N ILE A 45 1.12 -5.14 3.43
CA ILE A 45 1.28 -3.76 3.89
C ILE A 45 0.16 -3.36 4.86
N GLY A 46 -1.09 -3.74 4.56
CA GLY A 46 -2.26 -3.36 5.33
C GLY A 46 -2.52 -4.29 6.53
N PRO A 47 -3.55 -5.16 6.50
CA PRO A 47 -4.06 -5.82 7.71
C PRO A 47 -3.05 -6.70 8.44
N ILE A 48 -2.18 -7.42 7.72
CA ILE A 48 -1.20 -8.29 8.36
C ILE A 48 -0.08 -7.43 8.93
N GLY A 49 0.65 -6.69 8.09
CA GLY A 49 1.76 -5.84 8.55
C GLY A 49 1.33 -4.83 9.61
N PHE A 50 0.44 -3.92 9.24
CA PHE A 50 -0.02 -2.87 10.15
C PHE A 50 -0.79 -3.43 11.36
N GLY A 51 -1.62 -4.46 11.18
CA GLY A 51 -2.37 -5.06 12.28
C GLY A 51 -1.45 -5.67 13.35
N PHE A 52 -0.45 -6.45 12.94
CA PHE A 52 0.55 -6.97 13.89
C PHE A 52 1.38 -5.86 14.55
N ALA A 53 1.69 -4.76 13.85
CA ALA A 53 2.37 -3.61 14.45
C ALA A 53 1.52 -2.97 15.57
N VAL A 54 0.23 -2.75 15.32
CA VAL A 54 -0.69 -2.16 16.30
C VAL A 54 -0.85 -3.09 17.51
N ILE A 55 -1.02 -4.39 17.29
CA ILE A 55 -1.12 -5.37 18.38
C ILE A 55 0.17 -5.39 19.19
N ALA A 56 1.34 -5.41 18.53
CA ALA A 56 2.64 -5.37 19.20
C ALA A 56 2.78 -4.14 20.10
N GLU A 57 2.37 -2.97 19.63
CA GLU A 57 2.41 -1.73 20.41
C GLU A 57 1.44 -1.78 21.61
N MET A 58 0.21 -2.29 21.42
CA MET A 58 -0.77 -2.44 22.50
C MET A 58 -0.28 -3.38 23.61
N ILE A 59 0.37 -4.48 23.25
CA ILE A 59 0.85 -5.47 24.24
C ILE A 59 2.22 -5.09 24.81
N ARG A 60 2.98 -4.18 24.21
CA ARG A 60 4.36 -3.83 24.61
C ARG A 60 4.50 -3.51 26.11
N GLN A 61 3.53 -2.80 26.68
CA GLN A 61 3.53 -2.43 28.10
C GLN A 61 3.19 -3.60 29.03
N HIS A 62 2.39 -4.57 28.58
CA HIS A 62 1.85 -5.65 29.40
C HIS A 62 2.62 -6.98 29.22
N GLN A 63 3.18 -7.21 28.02
CA GLN A 63 3.89 -8.41 27.60
C GLN A 63 5.12 -8.02 26.76
N PRO A 64 6.15 -7.40 27.38
CA PRO A 64 7.31 -6.87 26.66
C PRO A 64 8.09 -7.95 25.89
N ALA A 65 8.04 -9.22 26.34
CA ALA A 65 8.69 -10.33 25.64
C ALA A 65 7.95 -10.76 24.35
N ALA A 66 6.65 -10.50 24.24
CA ALA A 66 5.83 -10.90 23.09
C ALA A 66 5.78 -9.84 21.98
N ALA A 67 6.05 -8.57 22.30
CA ALA A 67 5.99 -7.48 21.33
C ALA A 67 7.07 -7.57 20.22
N PRO A 68 8.36 -7.84 20.50
CA PRO A 68 9.39 -7.91 19.46
C PRO A 68 9.12 -8.95 18.35
N PRO A 69 8.73 -10.21 18.63
CA PRO A 69 8.42 -11.15 17.55
C PRO A 69 7.19 -10.72 16.73
N MET A 70 6.19 -10.07 17.35
CA MET A 70 5.05 -9.50 16.61
C MET A 70 5.48 -8.35 15.70
N PHE A 71 6.39 -7.49 16.15
CA PHE A 71 7.00 -6.48 15.27
C PHE A 71 7.80 -7.14 14.14
N GLY A 72 8.58 -8.17 14.42
CA GLY A 72 9.31 -8.92 13.39
C GLY A 72 8.39 -9.49 12.31
N ILE A 73 7.26 -10.10 12.70
CA ILE A 73 6.22 -10.61 11.78
C ILE A 73 5.59 -9.48 10.97
N SER A 74 5.24 -8.38 11.63
CA SER A 74 4.71 -7.17 10.99
C SER A 74 5.66 -6.66 9.90
N LEU A 75 6.92 -6.42 10.26
CA LEU A 75 7.94 -5.87 9.36
C LEU A 75 8.22 -6.81 8.18
N LEU A 76 8.23 -8.13 8.42
CA LEU A 76 8.37 -9.12 7.36
C LEU A 76 7.17 -9.08 6.39
N ALA A 77 5.94 -9.02 6.93
CA ALA A 77 4.72 -8.94 6.12
C ALA A 77 4.68 -7.66 5.28
N VAL A 78 5.05 -6.51 5.85
CA VAL A 78 5.18 -5.24 5.12
C VAL A 78 6.25 -5.34 4.04
N GLY A 79 7.41 -5.94 4.34
CA GLY A 79 8.49 -6.15 3.37
C GLY A 79 8.07 -7.01 2.18
N ILE A 80 7.41 -8.15 2.44
CA ILE A 80 6.85 -9.03 1.40
C ILE A 80 5.78 -8.31 0.59
N GLY A 81 4.91 -7.54 1.25
CA GLY A 81 3.88 -6.75 0.59
C GLY A 81 4.48 -5.68 -0.33
N ALA A 82 5.43 -4.89 0.17
CA ALA A 82 6.13 -3.87 -0.61
C ALA A 82 6.90 -4.46 -1.80
N PHE A 83 7.60 -5.58 -1.60
CA PHE A 83 8.28 -6.29 -2.68
C PHE A 83 7.29 -6.81 -3.73
N SER A 84 6.14 -7.33 -3.31
CA SER A 84 5.08 -7.78 -4.24
C SER A 84 4.54 -6.63 -5.08
N VAL A 85 4.40 -5.43 -4.51
CA VAL A 85 4.02 -4.21 -5.24
C VAL A 85 5.10 -3.78 -6.24
N PHE A 86 6.38 -3.86 -5.88
CA PHE A 86 7.49 -3.62 -6.82
C PHE A 86 7.44 -4.59 -8.01
N VAL A 87 7.31 -5.89 -7.74
CA VAL A 87 7.21 -6.91 -8.78
C VAL A 87 5.97 -6.70 -9.64
N PHE A 88 4.83 -6.31 -9.05
CA PHE A 88 3.63 -5.96 -9.79
C PHE A 88 3.89 -4.81 -10.76
N ASN A 89 4.47 -3.71 -10.27
CA ASN A 89 4.76 -2.54 -11.10
C ASN A 89 5.69 -2.90 -12.27
N TRP A 90 6.71 -3.71 -12.01
CA TRP A 90 7.60 -4.20 -13.05
C TRP A 90 6.87 -5.07 -14.08
N ARG A 91 6.12 -6.10 -13.64
CA ARG A 91 5.50 -7.07 -14.54
C ARG A 91 4.34 -6.48 -15.35
N VAL A 92 3.62 -5.50 -14.80
CA VAL A 92 2.46 -4.89 -15.47
C VAL A 92 2.87 -3.72 -16.35
N TYR A 93 3.72 -2.81 -15.87
CA TYR A 93 4.04 -1.59 -16.62
C TYR A 93 5.32 -1.70 -17.45
N HIS A 94 6.25 -2.59 -17.08
CA HIS A 94 7.60 -2.67 -17.65
C HIS A 94 8.09 -4.11 -17.92
N PRO A 95 7.29 -5.01 -18.54
CA PRO A 95 7.59 -6.44 -18.58
C PRO A 95 8.93 -6.80 -19.24
N ASN A 96 9.40 -5.97 -20.18
CA ASN A 96 10.60 -6.22 -20.97
C ASN A 96 11.80 -5.34 -20.57
N ASN A 97 11.69 -4.53 -19.52
CA ASN A 97 12.75 -3.61 -19.11
C ASN A 97 13.67 -4.24 -18.04
N LYS A 98 14.86 -4.67 -18.45
CA LYS A 98 15.86 -5.30 -17.56
C LYS A 98 16.38 -4.35 -16.47
N SER A 99 16.47 -3.04 -16.74
CA SER A 99 16.92 -2.08 -15.73
C SER A 99 15.90 -1.95 -14.60
N VAL A 100 14.60 -1.98 -14.94
CA VAL A 100 13.52 -1.99 -13.93
C VAL A 100 13.51 -3.30 -13.15
N GLN A 101 13.75 -4.44 -13.82
CA GLN A 101 13.92 -5.73 -13.15
C GLN A 101 15.03 -5.68 -12.08
N TRP A 102 16.20 -5.15 -12.43
CA TRP A 102 17.31 -5.00 -11.48
C TRP A 102 16.95 -4.09 -10.32
N LEU A 103 16.29 -2.95 -10.58
CA LEU A 103 15.80 -2.06 -9.54
C LEU A 103 14.87 -2.79 -8.55
N VAL A 104 13.95 -3.63 -9.04
CA VAL A 104 13.06 -4.43 -8.18
C VAL A 104 13.85 -5.42 -7.33
N TRP A 105 14.84 -6.11 -7.89
CA TRP A 105 15.66 -7.05 -7.12
C TRP A 105 16.53 -6.36 -6.08
N ILE A 106 17.12 -5.20 -6.40
CA ILE A 106 17.87 -4.38 -5.46
C ILE A 106 16.96 -3.92 -4.32
N ALA A 107 15.74 -3.45 -4.64
CA ALA A 107 14.75 -3.08 -3.64
C ALA A 107 14.35 -4.26 -2.74
N GLY A 108 14.14 -5.46 -3.31
CA GLY A 108 13.87 -6.69 -2.56
C GLY A 108 15.02 -7.08 -1.64
N GLY A 109 16.27 -7.03 -2.14
CA GLY A 109 17.47 -7.25 -1.35
C GLY A 109 17.63 -6.24 -0.22
N GLY A 110 17.33 -4.96 -0.47
CA GLY A 110 17.34 -3.89 0.53
C GLY A 110 16.31 -4.12 1.65
N LEU A 111 15.09 -4.54 1.31
CA LEU A 111 14.06 -4.89 2.30
C LEU A 111 14.47 -6.09 3.15
N ALA A 112 15.03 -7.14 2.53
CA ALA A 112 15.52 -8.32 3.24
C ALA A 112 16.70 -7.99 4.15
N ALA A 113 17.67 -7.21 3.66
CA ALA A 113 18.81 -6.75 4.44
C ALA A 113 18.36 -5.91 5.64
N ALA A 114 17.44 -4.96 5.45
CA ALA A 114 16.91 -4.13 6.53
C ALA A 114 16.23 -4.98 7.63
N TRP A 115 15.44 -5.98 7.24
CA TRP A 115 14.81 -6.90 8.20
C TRP A 115 15.85 -7.75 8.96
N LEU A 116 16.83 -8.33 8.25
CA LEU A 116 17.92 -9.09 8.88
C LEU A 116 18.77 -8.20 9.82
N SER A 117 18.99 -6.94 9.47
CA SER A 117 19.65 -5.97 10.35
C SER A 117 18.85 -5.71 11.62
N ASP A 118 17.52 -5.61 11.54
CA ASP A 118 16.70 -5.47 12.76
C ASP A 118 16.75 -6.73 13.63
N VAL A 119 16.76 -7.94 13.04
CA VAL A 119 16.98 -9.19 13.80
C VAL A 119 18.31 -9.13 14.55
N ALA A 120 19.39 -8.78 13.85
CA ALA A 120 20.74 -8.87 14.38
C ALA A 120 21.07 -7.77 15.40
N LEU A 121 20.59 -6.55 15.18
CA LEU A 121 21.01 -5.37 15.95
C LEU A 121 20.04 -5.03 17.09
N SER A 122 18.74 -5.17 16.88
CA SER A 122 17.72 -4.73 17.86
C SER A 122 16.85 -5.87 18.38
N GLY A 123 16.84 -7.02 17.70
CA GLY A 123 15.87 -8.09 17.97
C GLY A 123 14.42 -7.59 17.91
N PHE A 124 14.16 -6.51 17.15
CA PHE A 124 12.87 -5.82 17.05
C PHE A 124 12.35 -5.11 18.31
N HIS A 125 13.19 -4.80 19.31
CA HIS A 125 12.73 -4.12 20.52
C HIS A 125 12.28 -2.68 20.27
N ASN A 126 12.97 -1.96 19.38
CA ASN A 126 12.67 -0.57 19.03
C ASN A 126 12.58 -0.40 17.50
N PRO A 127 11.50 -0.89 16.86
CA PRO A 127 11.37 -0.85 15.40
C PRO A 127 11.19 0.58 14.83
N TYR A 128 10.96 1.55 15.71
CA TYR A 128 10.74 2.96 15.38
C TYR A 128 11.96 3.83 15.63
N ASP A 129 13.07 3.31 16.16
CA ASP A 129 14.28 4.11 16.28
C ASP A 129 14.74 4.54 14.87
N PHE A 130 15.15 5.80 14.76
CA PHE A 130 15.58 6.38 13.48
C PHE A 130 16.95 5.83 13.06
N THR A 131 16.95 4.59 12.60
CA THR A 131 18.12 3.82 12.20
C THR A 131 18.27 3.77 10.68
N PRO A 132 19.47 3.47 10.14
CA PRO A 132 19.65 3.30 8.70
C PRO A 132 18.73 2.23 8.09
N GLN A 133 18.50 1.12 8.79
CA GLN A 133 17.60 0.06 8.32
C GLN A 133 16.12 0.48 8.35
N TYR A 134 15.70 1.25 9.36
CA TYR A 134 14.37 1.87 9.39
C TYR A 134 14.17 2.78 8.17
N LEU A 135 15.14 3.66 7.90
CA LEU A 135 15.06 4.60 6.78
C LEU A 135 15.04 3.86 5.43
N CYS A 136 15.93 2.88 5.24
CA CYS A 136 15.97 2.06 4.03
C CYS A 136 14.62 1.39 3.76
N ARG A 137 14.06 0.68 4.74
CA ARG A 137 12.74 0.03 4.63
C ARG A 137 11.65 1.04 4.29
N SER A 138 11.61 2.15 5.03
CA SER A 138 10.56 3.15 4.90
C SER A 138 10.59 3.85 3.54
N LEU A 139 11.78 4.18 3.02
CA LEU A 139 11.95 4.76 1.69
C LEU A 139 11.57 3.77 0.58
N LEU A 140 11.90 2.49 0.74
CA LEU A 140 11.51 1.47 -0.24
C LEU A 140 10.00 1.23 -0.25
N GLN A 141 9.35 1.22 0.93
CA GLN A 141 7.89 1.11 1.04
C GLN A 141 7.18 2.33 0.45
N VAL A 142 7.61 3.55 0.80
CA VAL A 142 7.08 4.79 0.21
C VAL A 142 7.30 4.79 -1.30
N GLY A 143 8.50 4.43 -1.74
CA GLY A 143 8.89 4.37 -3.13
C GLY A 143 8.02 3.43 -3.96
N CYS A 144 7.69 2.24 -3.45
CA CYS A 144 6.86 1.28 -4.19
C CYS A 144 5.42 1.80 -4.39
N LEU A 145 4.85 2.45 -3.38
CA LEU A 145 3.51 3.02 -3.42
C LEU A 145 3.43 4.23 -4.35
N LEU A 146 4.37 5.17 -4.21
CA LEU A 146 4.41 6.37 -5.06
C LEU A 146 4.75 6.04 -6.51
N TRP A 147 5.67 5.09 -6.75
CA TRP A 147 5.94 4.60 -8.10
C TRP A 147 4.71 3.93 -8.72
N GLY A 148 4.05 3.04 -7.97
CA GLY A 148 2.82 2.39 -8.42
C GLY A 148 1.68 3.39 -8.70
N SER A 149 1.56 4.43 -7.89
CA SER A 149 0.62 5.53 -8.09
C SER A 149 0.90 6.27 -9.40
N ALA A 150 2.14 6.71 -9.61
CA ALA A 150 2.55 7.43 -10.80
C ALA A 150 2.30 6.61 -12.08
N GLU A 151 2.64 5.31 -12.06
CA GLU A 151 2.40 4.43 -13.20
C GLU A 151 0.91 4.23 -13.50
N ALA A 152 0.12 4.01 -12.46
CA ALA A 152 -1.33 3.84 -12.60
C ALA A 152 -2.01 5.07 -13.17
N LEU A 153 -1.63 6.28 -12.72
CA LEU A 153 -2.15 7.54 -13.24
C LEU A 153 -1.70 7.80 -14.68
N ARG A 154 -0.44 7.50 -15.00
CA ARG A 154 0.11 7.61 -16.36
C ARG A 154 -0.62 6.67 -17.32
N TYR A 155 -0.82 5.41 -16.91
CA TYR A 155 -1.54 4.42 -17.71
C TYR A 155 -3.02 4.76 -17.83
N GLY A 156 -3.66 5.19 -16.74
CA GLY A 156 -5.04 5.68 -16.73
C GLY A 156 -5.25 6.86 -17.67
N SER A 157 -4.27 7.77 -17.77
CA SER A 157 -4.31 8.89 -18.73
C SER A 157 -4.27 8.41 -20.19
N LYS A 158 -3.49 7.37 -20.51
CA LYS A 158 -3.50 6.74 -21.84
C LYS A 158 -4.84 6.06 -22.13
N LEU A 159 -5.40 5.34 -21.15
CA LEU A 159 -6.71 4.70 -21.27
C LEU A 159 -7.84 5.72 -21.44
N ARG A 160 -7.80 6.89 -20.78
CA ARG A 160 -8.77 7.97 -21.01
C ARG A 160 -8.76 8.48 -22.45
N ARG A 161 -7.58 8.57 -23.08
CA ARG A 161 -7.48 8.93 -24.50
C ARG A 161 -8.12 7.86 -25.39
N ARG A 162 -7.90 6.57 -25.08
CA ARG A 162 -8.54 5.45 -25.80
C ARG A 162 -10.04 5.39 -25.58
N LEU A 163 -10.52 5.73 -24.38
CA LEU A 163 -11.95 5.78 -24.05
C LEU A 163 -12.69 6.78 -24.93
N ARG A 164 -12.10 7.96 -25.18
CA ARG A 164 -12.68 8.96 -26.10
C ARG A 164 -12.84 8.45 -27.53
N LEU A 165 -12.04 7.46 -27.94
CA LEU A 165 -12.10 6.82 -29.25
C LEU A 165 -12.99 5.57 -29.26
N GLY A 166 -13.67 5.25 -28.14
CA GLY A 166 -14.45 4.01 -28.00
C GLY A 166 -13.60 2.74 -27.88
N LEU A 167 -12.29 2.85 -27.63
CA LEU A 167 -11.34 1.73 -27.63
C LEU A 167 -11.02 1.16 -26.23
N ALA A 168 -11.66 1.68 -25.17
CA ALA A 168 -11.40 1.24 -23.80
C ALA A 168 -12.68 1.17 -22.98
N ASP A 169 -12.73 0.24 -22.02
CA ASP A 169 -13.81 0.13 -21.05
C ASP A 169 -13.68 1.26 -20.00
N PRO A 170 -14.70 2.11 -19.80
CA PRO A 170 -14.69 3.17 -18.79
C PRO A 170 -14.44 2.67 -17.36
N VAL A 171 -14.88 1.45 -17.03
CA VAL A 171 -14.68 0.86 -15.70
C VAL A 171 -13.19 0.58 -15.46
N VAL A 172 -12.49 0.05 -16.46
CA VAL A 172 -11.04 -0.22 -16.36
C VAL A 172 -10.27 1.08 -16.22
N VAL A 173 -10.61 2.10 -17.02
CA VAL A 173 -9.99 3.44 -16.94
C VAL A 173 -10.13 4.02 -15.53
N ASN A 174 -11.33 3.91 -14.96
CA ASN A 174 -11.62 4.41 -13.61
C ASN A 174 -10.87 3.62 -12.52
N ARG A 175 -10.74 2.29 -12.66
CA ARG A 175 -9.96 1.47 -11.71
C ARG A 175 -8.51 1.89 -11.62
N PHE A 176 -7.84 2.15 -12.75
CA PHE A 176 -6.46 2.63 -12.75
C PHE A 176 -6.33 3.99 -12.05
N PHE A 177 -7.29 4.89 -12.27
CA PHE A 177 -7.30 6.19 -11.60
C PHE A 177 -7.48 6.06 -10.08
N LEU A 178 -8.47 5.28 -9.64
CA LEU A 178 -8.71 5.04 -8.21
C LEU A 178 -7.54 4.32 -7.54
N TRP A 179 -6.95 3.33 -8.20
CA TRP A 179 -5.73 2.68 -7.70
C TRP A 179 -4.60 3.67 -7.54
N GLY A 180 -4.40 4.54 -8.54
CA GLY A 180 -3.41 5.62 -8.50
C GLY A 180 -3.62 6.56 -7.31
N ILE A 181 -4.85 7.02 -7.08
CA ILE A 181 -5.20 7.86 -5.92
C ILE A 181 -4.96 7.11 -4.61
N GLY A 182 -5.41 5.87 -4.49
CA GLY A 182 -5.31 5.11 -3.24
C GLY A 182 -3.87 4.80 -2.86
N ALA A 183 -3.07 4.32 -3.81
CA ALA A 183 -1.64 4.10 -3.62
C ALA A 183 -0.89 5.40 -3.33
N GLY A 184 -1.26 6.49 -4.02
CA GLY A 184 -0.67 7.81 -3.81
C GLY A 184 -0.96 8.36 -2.41
N ALA A 185 -2.21 8.25 -1.94
CA ALA A 185 -2.58 8.65 -0.59
C ALA A 185 -1.80 7.86 0.48
N ALA A 186 -1.75 6.53 0.35
CA ALA A 186 -0.98 5.68 1.28
C ALA A 186 0.52 6.01 1.27
N GLY A 187 1.10 6.23 0.08
CA GLY A 187 2.50 6.62 -0.09
C GLY A 187 2.81 7.99 0.50
N MET A 188 1.93 8.98 0.27
CA MET A 188 2.08 10.34 0.81
C MET A 188 1.94 10.37 2.33
N GLY A 189 0.95 9.68 2.90
CA GLY A 189 0.81 9.57 4.35
C GLY A 189 2.06 8.97 5.01
N SER A 190 2.64 7.93 4.38
CA SER A 190 3.88 7.31 4.83
C SER A 190 5.08 8.25 4.68
N LEU A 191 5.19 8.97 3.54
CA LEU A 191 6.27 9.93 3.30
C LEU A 191 6.27 11.06 4.32
N ILE A 192 5.10 11.62 4.65
CA ILE A 192 4.96 12.65 5.68
C ILE A 192 5.45 12.10 7.03
N GLY A 193 5.02 10.90 7.41
CA GLY A 193 5.44 10.26 8.67
C GLY A 193 6.95 10.10 8.77
N VAL A 194 7.57 9.53 7.74
CA VAL A 194 9.03 9.32 7.67
C VAL A 194 9.78 10.66 7.70
N SER A 195 9.28 11.67 7.00
CA SER A 195 9.92 12.99 6.92
C SER A 195 9.90 13.69 8.28
N VAL A 196 8.76 13.68 8.97
CA VAL A 196 8.66 14.32 10.29
C VAL A 196 9.49 13.58 11.33
N GLN A 197 9.50 12.24 11.30
CA GLN A 197 10.37 11.48 12.19
C GLN A 197 11.85 11.76 11.92
N ALA A 198 12.26 11.87 10.66
CA ALA A 198 13.63 12.24 10.31
C ALA A 198 14.03 13.63 10.81
N MET A 199 13.08 14.58 10.81
CA MET A 199 13.33 15.96 11.26
C MET A 199 13.30 16.12 12.78
N THR A 200 12.46 15.34 13.48
CA THR A 200 12.17 15.54 14.91
C THR A 200 12.79 14.49 15.81
N GLY A 201 13.13 13.31 15.27
CA GLY A 201 13.50 12.13 16.05
C GLY A 201 12.33 11.50 16.83
N VAL A 202 11.12 12.06 16.74
CA VAL A 202 9.96 11.62 17.52
C VAL A 202 9.21 10.51 16.75
N PRO A 203 8.85 9.39 17.41
CA PRO A 203 8.03 8.34 16.81
C PRO A 203 6.67 8.85 16.32
N LEU A 204 6.15 8.25 15.24
CA LEU A 204 4.90 8.69 14.59
C LEU A 204 3.69 8.68 15.55
N PHE A 205 3.63 7.71 16.47
CA PHE A 205 2.52 7.56 17.41
C PHE A 205 2.50 8.64 18.50
N ASP A 206 3.63 9.32 18.72
CA ASP A 206 3.75 10.38 19.73
C ASP A 206 3.38 11.76 19.19
N VAL A 207 3.03 11.85 17.89
CA VAL A 207 2.69 13.11 17.22
C VAL A 207 1.22 13.09 16.78
N PRO A 208 0.29 13.66 17.58
CA PRO A 208 -1.15 13.61 17.34
C PRO A 208 -1.63 13.97 15.93
N TRP A 209 -1.07 15.05 15.36
CA TRP A 209 -1.46 15.54 14.05
C TRP A 209 -0.98 14.62 12.91
N LEU A 210 0.14 13.90 13.11
CA LEU A 210 0.60 12.88 12.16
C LEU A 210 -0.37 11.71 12.14
N MET A 211 -0.82 11.24 13.30
CA MET A 211 -1.83 10.17 13.36
C MET A 211 -3.12 10.56 12.66
N LEU A 212 -3.56 11.82 12.83
CA LEU A 212 -4.73 12.35 12.10
C LEU A 212 -4.49 12.39 10.59
N SER A 213 -3.31 12.85 10.16
CA SER A 213 -2.90 12.84 8.76
C SER A 213 -2.88 11.43 8.17
N SER A 214 -2.23 10.47 8.84
CA SER A 214 -2.17 9.07 8.41
C SER A 214 -3.57 8.44 8.34
N SER A 215 -4.46 8.74 9.29
CA SER A 215 -5.86 8.29 9.26
C SER A 215 -6.62 8.86 8.04
N PHE A 216 -6.46 10.15 7.75
CA PHE A 216 -7.08 10.76 6.57
C PHE A 216 -6.61 10.12 5.27
N HIS A 217 -5.30 9.93 5.11
CA HIS A 217 -4.73 9.25 3.95
C HIS A 217 -5.20 7.79 3.85
N GLY A 218 -5.28 7.09 4.99
CA GLY A 218 -5.85 5.74 5.09
C GLY A 218 -7.30 5.69 4.63
N LEU A 219 -8.13 6.66 5.03
CA LEU A 219 -9.52 6.77 4.61
C LEU A 219 -9.65 7.00 3.09
N VAL A 220 -8.86 7.92 2.54
CA VAL A 220 -8.82 8.16 1.08
C VAL A 220 -8.40 6.90 0.33
N ALA A 221 -7.36 6.21 0.81
CA ALA A 221 -6.90 4.95 0.24
C ALA A 221 -7.99 3.86 0.33
N ALA A 222 -8.69 3.76 1.46
CA ALA A 222 -9.77 2.81 1.67
C ALA A 222 -10.92 3.01 0.67
N ILE A 223 -11.40 4.25 0.54
CA ILE A 223 -12.50 4.60 -0.38
C ILE A 223 -12.10 4.29 -1.83
N ALA A 224 -10.90 4.72 -2.24
CA ALA A 224 -10.43 4.52 -3.60
C ALA A 224 -10.25 3.02 -3.92
N MET A 225 -9.68 2.25 -3.00
CA MET A 225 -9.49 0.81 -3.14
C MET A 225 -10.82 0.07 -3.17
N TRP A 226 -11.75 0.43 -2.28
CA TRP A 226 -13.09 -0.15 -2.26
C TRP A 226 -13.82 0.07 -3.58
N LEU A 227 -13.85 1.30 -4.09
CA LEU A 227 -14.48 1.61 -5.37
C LEU A 227 -13.77 0.97 -6.57
N ALA A 228 -12.46 0.75 -6.50
CA ALA A 228 -11.72 0.09 -7.59
C ALA A 228 -12.07 -1.40 -7.69
N PHE A 229 -12.07 -2.11 -6.56
CA PHE A 229 -12.17 -3.57 -6.55
C PHE A 229 -13.55 -4.09 -6.17
N VAL A 230 -14.29 -3.39 -5.31
CA VAL A 230 -15.65 -3.73 -4.85
C VAL A 230 -16.66 -2.59 -5.17
N PRO A 231 -16.73 -2.11 -6.43
CA PRO A 231 -17.64 -1.03 -6.78
C PRO A 231 -19.11 -1.43 -6.60
N PRO A 232 -19.95 -0.59 -5.98
CA PRO A 232 -21.40 -0.76 -5.98
C PRO A 232 -21.98 -0.76 -7.41
N ALA A 233 -23.08 -1.49 -7.64
CA ALA A 233 -23.71 -1.58 -8.97
C ALA A 233 -24.14 -0.21 -9.54
N HIS A 234 -24.68 0.67 -8.68
CA HIS A 234 -25.07 2.03 -9.07
C HIS A 234 -23.87 2.89 -9.52
N TYR A 235 -22.69 2.63 -8.96
CA TYR A 235 -21.46 3.33 -9.35
C TYR A 235 -21.03 2.89 -10.76
N LEU A 236 -21.10 1.59 -11.04
CA LEU A 236 -20.80 1.05 -12.37
C LEU A 236 -21.79 1.52 -13.44
N SER A 237 -23.10 1.54 -13.13
CA SER A 237 -24.11 2.03 -14.08
C SER A 237 -23.90 3.51 -14.40
N ARG A 238 -23.60 4.33 -13.39
CA ARG A 238 -23.26 5.75 -13.58
C ARG A 238 -22.04 5.94 -14.48
N LEU A 239 -20.96 5.18 -14.27
CA LEU A 239 -19.75 5.27 -15.10
C LEU A 239 -20.02 4.90 -16.56
N ARG A 240 -20.81 3.86 -16.81
CA ARG A 240 -21.18 3.43 -18.17
C ARG A 240 -22.05 4.47 -18.86
N ARG A 241 -23.05 5.04 -18.16
CA ARG A 241 -23.91 6.10 -18.69
C ARG A 241 -23.12 7.35 -19.07
N LEU A 242 -22.21 7.79 -18.20
CA LEU A 242 -21.34 8.93 -18.49
C LEU A 242 -20.41 8.70 -19.69
N ALA A 243 -20.02 7.46 -19.95
CA ALA A 243 -19.22 7.13 -21.13
C ALA A 243 -20.04 7.12 -22.42
N SER A 244 -21.31 6.70 -22.39
CA SER A 244 -22.20 6.74 -23.56
C SER A 244 -22.67 8.16 -23.93
N GLU A 245 -22.67 9.09 -22.97
CA GLU A 245 -23.09 10.48 -23.18
C GLU A 245 -21.97 11.36 -23.77
N GLN A 246 -20.72 10.88 -23.84
CA GLN A 246 -19.63 11.66 -24.45
C GLN A 246 -19.77 11.64 -25.98
N PRO A 247 -19.99 12.79 -26.65
CA PRO A 247 -19.98 12.85 -28.11
C PRO A 247 -18.59 12.46 -28.62
N GLY A 248 -18.57 11.55 -29.60
CA GLY A 248 -17.36 11.01 -30.23
C GLY A 248 -16.62 12.03 -31.08
#